data_AF-A0A7C4W7A3-F1
#
_entry.id   AF-A0A7C4W7A3-F1
#
_cell.length_a   1.000
_cell.length_b   1.000
_cell.length_c   1.000
_cell.angle_alpha   90.00
_cell.angle_beta   90.00
_cell.angle_gamma   90.00
#
_symmetry.space_group_name_H-M   'P 1'
#
loop_
_entity.id
_entity.type
_entity.pdbx_description
1 polymer ?
#
loop_
_entity_poly.entity_id
_entity_poly.type
_entity_poly.pdbx_seq_one_letter_code
_entity_poly.pdbx_strand_id
1 'polypeptide(L)' 'VVGDRCDMDIAFARNAGLDCLLVLTGVSRIEDVEKCKPTYFAEDLLQFIKNMVNGL' A
#
# COMPACT_ATOMS: atom_id res chain seq x y z
N VAL A 1 7.30 -4.44 0.26
CA VAL A 1 7.59 -3.02 0.55
C VAL A 1 6.37 -2.39 1.18
N VAL A 2 6.56 -1.54 2.19
CA VAL A 2 5.48 -0.76 2.81
C VAL A 2 5.82 0.71 2.64
N GLY A 3 4.89 1.52 2.16
CA GLY A 3 5.13 2.95 1.96
C GLY A 3 3.86 3.72 1.67
N ASP A 4 3.98 5.04 1.58
CA ASP A 4 2.86 5.98 1.42
C ASP A 4 2.93 6.75 0.09
N ARG A 5 3.93 6.47 -0.75
CA ARG A 5 4.13 7.15 -2.03
C ARG A 5 4.05 6.22 -3.23
N CYS A 6 3.08 6.48 -4.10
CA CYS A 6 2.93 5.76 -5.37
C CYS A 6 4.16 5.91 -6.30
N ASP A 7 4.79 7.08 -6.36
CA ASP A 7 5.89 7.40 -7.29
C ASP A 7 7.27 6.90 -6.83
N MET A 8 7.39 6.49 -5.56
CA MET A 8 8.61 5.96 -4.97
C MET A 8 8.41 4.52 -4.52
N ASP A 9 7.74 4.30 -3.38
CA ASP A 9 7.68 2.99 -2.74
C ASP A 9 6.98 1.95 -3.62
N ILE A 10 5.81 2.31 -4.16
CA ILE A 10 5.00 1.40 -4.98
C ILE A 10 5.65 1.17 -6.34
N ALA A 11 6.12 2.24 -6.98
CA ALA A 11 6.85 2.13 -8.25
C ALA A 11 8.11 1.26 -8.12
N PHE A 12 8.90 1.45 -7.06
CA PHE A 12 10.07 0.64 -6.77
C PHE A 12 9.71 -0.84 -6.57
N ALA A 13 8.74 -1.12 -5.70
CA ALA A 13 8.34 -2.49 -5.39
C ALA A 13 7.85 -3.24 -6.64
N ARG A 14 7.01 -2.58 -7.45
CA ARG A 14 6.52 -3.15 -8.72
C ARG A 14 7.65 -3.44 -9.70
N ASN A 15 8.58 -2.51 -9.87
CA ASN A 15 9.73 -2.70 -10.76
C ASN A 15 10.68 -3.80 -10.27
N ALA A 16 10.75 -4.02 -8.95
CA ALA A 16 11.54 -5.07 -8.32
C ALA A 16 10.82 -6.44 -8.25
N GLY A 17 9.55 -6.53 -8.66
CA GLY A 17 8.76 -7.76 -8.55
C GLY A 17 8.42 -8.16 -7.11
N LEU A 18 8.31 -7.17 -6.20
CA LEU A 18 8.01 -7.37 -4.80
C LEU A 18 6.55 -7.01 -4.50
N ASP A 19 5.94 -7.73 -3.56
CA ASP A 19 4.67 -7.31 -3.00
C ASP A 19 4.78 -5.95 -2.31
N CYS A 20 3.74 -5.14 -2.45
CA CYS A 20 3.68 -3.82 -1.83
C CYS A 20 2.36 -3.53 -1.13
N LEU A 21 2.48 -2.87 0.02
CA LEU A 21 1.38 -2.30 0.79
C LEU A 21 1.48 -0.77 0.72
N LEU A 22 0.46 -0.13 0.13
CA LEU A 22 0.29 1.31 0.22
C LEU A 22 -0.49 1.66 1.49
N VAL A 23 0.08 2.49 2.36
CA VAL A 23 -0.62 3.05 3.52
C VAL A 23 -1.04 4.49 3.26
N LEU A 24 -2.26 4.86 3.64
CA LEU A 24 -2.84 6.18 3.36
C LEU A 24 -2.57 7.23 4.46
N THR A 25 -1.58 6.99 5.32
CA THR A 25 -1.20 7.89 6.41
C THR A 25 -0.35 9.08 5.96
N GLY A 26 0.16 9.08 4.73
CA GLY A 26 1.16 10.03 4.25
C GLY A 26 0.74 10.79 2.99
N VAL A 27 1.51 10.67 1.91
CA VAL A 27 1.35 11.48 0.69
C VAL A 27 0.19 11.01 -0.17
N SER A 28 0.10 9.72 -0.49
CA SER A 28 -0.94 9.20 -1.38
C SER A 28 -2.34 9.21 -0.74
N ARG A 29 -3.36 9.20 -1.60
CA ARG A 29 -4.77 9.16 -1.20
C ARG A 29 -5.46 7.95 -1.83
N ILE A 30 -6.69 7.66 -1.39
CA ILE A 30 -7.47 6.51 -1.86
C ILE A 30 -7.66 6.55 -3.39
N GLU A 31 -7.76 7.73 -3.99
CA GLU A 31 -7.93 7.91 -5.44
C GLU A 31 -6.68 7.52 -6.23
N ASP A 32 -5.51 7.42 -5.58
CA ASP A 32 -4.26 7.03 -6.23
C ASP A 32 -4.07 5.51 -6.31
N VAL A 33 -4.83 4.73 -5.53
CA VAL A 33 -4.75 3.26 -5.49
C VAL A 33 -4.92 2.66 -6.89
N GLU A 34 -5.93 3.14 -7.63
CA GLU A 34 -6.22 2.68 -8.99
C GLU A 34 -5.10 3.00 -9.99
N LYS A 35 -4.35 4.08 -9.75
CA LYS A 35 -3.26 4.52 -10.63
C LYS A 35 -1.98 3.72 -10.38
N CYS A 36 -1.60 3.55 -9.12
CA CYS A 36 -0.32 2.91 -8.78
C CYS A 36 -0.41 1.41 -8.53
N LYS A 37 -1.63 0.87 -8.36
CA LYS A 37 -1.94 -0.56 -8.33
C LYS A 37 -1.04 -1.34 -7.36
N PRO A 38 -1.05 -1.01 -6.05
CA PRO A 38 -0.30 -1.76 -5.06
C PRO A 38 -0.87 -3.19 -4.91
N THR A 39 -0.10 -4.13 -4.34
CA THR A 39 -0.61 -5.48 -4.03
C THR A 39 -1.70 -5.42 -2.96
N TYR A 40 -1.48 -4.57 -1.95
CA TYR A 40 -2.39 -4.31 -0.84
C TYR A 40 -2.49 -2.81 -0.59
N PHE A 41 -3.60 -2.35 -0.02
CA PHE A 41 -3.70 -1.01 0.53
C PHE A 41 -4.45 -1.02 1.86
N ALA A 42 -4.15 -0.07 2.73
CA ALA A 42 -4.83 0.14 3.99
C ALA A 42 -4.75 1.61 4.42
N GLU A 43 -5.68 2.06 5.25
CA GLU A 43 -5.65 3.38 5.87
C GLU A 43 -4.35 3.58 6.66
N ASP A 44 -3.96 2.58 7.44
CA ASP A 44 -2.72 2.54 8.21
C ASP A 44 -2.26 1.09 8.44
N LEU A 45 -1.08 0.94 9.05
CA LEU A 45 -0.51 -0.37 9.35
C LEU A 45 -1.34 -1.18 10.35
N LEU A 46 -1.98 -0.52 11.32
CA LEU A 46 -2.77 -1.21 12.34
C LEU A 46 -4.02 -1.82 11.72
N GLN A 47 -4.70 -1.10 10.83
CA GLN A 47 -5.83 -1.61 10.08
C GLN A 47 -5.42 -2.83 9.24
N PHE A 48 -4.29 -2.75 8.53
CA PHE A 48 -3.80 -3.88 7.73
C PHE A 48 -3.60 -5.14 8.59
N ILE A 49 -2.92 -5.03 9.73
CA ILE A 49 -2.70 -6.17 10.64
C ILE A 49 -4.01 -6.69 11.22
N LYS A 50 -4.95 -5.81 11.59
CA LYS A 50 -6.27 -6.21 12.07
C LYS A 50 -7.02 -7.03 11.01
N ASN A 51 -7.00 -6.61 9.75
CA ASN A 51 -7.66 -7.34 8.66
C ASN A 51 -7.02 -8.72 8.47
N MET A 52 -5.69 -8.81 8.48
CA MET A 52 -4.96 -10.08 8.38
C MET A 52 -5.30 -11.06 9.51
N VAL A 53 -5.36 -10.57 10.76
CA VAL A 53 -5.65 -11.41 11.93
C VAL A 53 -7.13 -11.83 11.96
N ASN A 54 -8.02 -10.96 11.49
CA ASN A 54 -9.47 -11.20 11.55
C ASN A 54 -10.02 -11.95 10.31
N GLY A 55 -9.18 -12.25 9.31
CA GLY A 55 -9.60 -13.01 8.12
C GLY A 55 -10.69 -12.33 7.28
N LEU A 56 -10.77 -11.00 7.33
CA LEU A 56 -11.71 -10.17 6.57
C LEU A 56 -10.95 -9.37 5.51
#